data_AF-A0A831WN80-F1
#
_entry.id   AF-A0A831WN80-F1
#
_cell.length_a   1.000
_cell.length_b   1.000
_cell.length_c   1.000
_cell.angle_alpha   90.00
_cell.angle_beta   90.00
_cell.angle_gamma   90.00
#
_symmetry.space_group_name_H-M   'P 1'
#
loop_
_entity.id
_entity.type
_entity.pdbx_description
1 polymer ?
#
loop_
_entity_poly.entity_id
_entity_poly.type
_entity_poly.pdbx_seq_one_letter_code
_entity_poly.pdbx_strand_id
1 'polypeptide(L)' 'LYEKTRIIAARALQIAMGAPILVKTSLSDPVKIAEKEFSKDVLPITVKRQLPKKL' A
#
# COMPACT_ATOMS: atom_id res chain seq x y z
N LEU A 1 9.67 0.69 10.38
CA LEU A 1 9.40 1.81 9.46
C LEU A 1 9.46 1.40 7.98
N TYR A 2 10.56 0.78 7.56
CA TYR A 2 10.85 0.48 6.14
C TYR A 2 9.76 -0.29 5.37
N GLU A 3 9.24 -1.40 5.91
CA GLU A 3 8.22 -2.19 5.23
C GLU A 3 6.91 -1.41 5.03
N LYS A 4 6.46 -0.71 6.08
CA LYS A 4 5.23 0.11 6.03
C LYS A 4 5.33 1.21 4.97
N THR A 5 6.42 1.97 4.97
CA THR A 5 6.63 3.03 3.98
C THR A 5 6.70 2.46 2.56
N ARG A 6 7.34 1.29 2.38
CA ARG A 6 7.42 0.63 1.07
C ARG A 6 6.06 0.17 0.56
N ILE A 7 5.20 -0.37 1.43
CA ILE A 7 3.83 -0.77 1.08
C ILE A 7 3.02 0.45 0.64
N ILE A 8 3.07 1.54 1.42
CA ILE A 8 2.34 2.79 1.12
C ILE A 8 2.84 3.38 -0.20
N ALA A 9 4.15 3.42 -0.43
CA ALA A 9 4.73 3.94 -1.67
C ALA A 9 4.32 3.10 -2.90
N ALA A 10 4.37 1.77 -2.79
CA ALA A 10 3.94 0.88 -3.86
C ALA A 10 2.45 1.05 -4.17
N ARG A 11 1.61 1.23 -3.14
CA ARG A 11 0.18 1.46 -3.33
C ARG A 11 -0.12 2.84 -3.91
N ALA A 12 0.56 3.88 -3.47
CA ALA A 12 0.42 5.22 -4.02
C ALA A 12 0.71 5.23 -5.52
N LEU A 13 1.73 4.48 -5.96
CA LEU A 13 2.03 4.30 -7.38
C LEU A 13 0.88 3.61 -8.13
N GLN A 14 0.32 2.53 -7.59
CA GLN A 14 -0.84 1.85 -8.21
C GLN A 14 -2.02 2.81 -8.39
N ILE A 15 -2.33 3.61 -7.38
CA ILE A 15 -3.41 4.61 -7.42
C ILE A 15 -3.11 5.68 -8.48
N ALA A 16 -1.86 6.16 -8.56
CA ALA A 16 -1.44 7.12 -9.58
C ALA A 16 -1.57 6.56 -11.01
N MET A 17 -1.47 5.23 -11.18
CA MET A 17 -1.68 4.53 -12.45
C MET A 17 -3.17 4.25 -12.75
N GLY A 18 -4.10 4.75 -11.94
CA GLY A 18 -5.54 4.58 -12.15
C GLY A 18 -6.11 3.28 -11.59
N ALA A 19 -5.40 2.60 -10.68
CA ALA A 19 -5.94 1.42 -10.00
C ALA A 19 -7.16 1.78 -9.13
N PRO A 20 -8.12 0.85 -8.96
CA PRO A 20 -9.31 1.09 -8.16
C PRO A 20 -8.95 1.31 -6.68
N ILE A 21 -9.55 2.36 -6.12
CA ILE A 21 -9.43 2.74 -4.71
C ILE A 21 -10.54 2.02 -3.93
N LEU A 22 -10.18 1.38 -2.81
CA LEU A 22 -11.10 0.59 -2.00
C LEU A 22 -11.74 1.40 -0.85
N VAL A 23 -11.32 2.65 -0.67
CA VAL A 23 -11.82 3.55 0.37
C VAL A 23 -12.48 4.78 -0.24
N LYS A 24 -13.67 5.14 0.27
CA LYS A 24 -14.29 6.43 -0.05
C LYS A 24 -13.47 7.57 0.57
N THR A 25 -12.79 8.34 -0.27
CA THR A 25 -12.05 9.55 0.13
C THR A 25 -12.29 10.67 -0.86
N SER A 26 -12.43 11.90 -0.36
CA SER A 26 -12.44 13.13 -1.17
C SER A 26 -11.03 13.67 -1.49
N LEU A 27 -9.99 12.94 -1.11
CA LEU A 27 -8.60 13.31 -1.32
C LEU A 27 -8.18 12.91 -2.74
N SER A 28 -7.41 13.77 -3.40
CA SER A 28 -6.82 13.48 -4.72
C SER A 28 -5.38 12.98 -4.63
N ASP A 29 -4.72 13.13 -3.48
CA ASP A 29 -3.32 12.76 -3.28
C ASP A 29 -3.16 11.23 -3.14
N PRO A 30 -2.47 10.53 -4.06
CA PRO A 30 -2.35 9.06 -4.04
C PRO A 30 -1.71 8.53 -2.75
N VAL A 31 -0.76 9.28 -2.18
CA VAL A 31 -0.08 8.91 -0.92
C VAL A 31 -1.05 8.93 0.26
N LYS A 32 -1.86 9.99 0.39
CA LYS A 32 -2.84 10.09 1.50
C LYS A 32 -3.96 9.06 1.36
N ILE A 33 -4.32 8.69 0.13
CA ILE A 33 -5.30 7.63 -0.13
C ILE A 33 -4.69 6.27 0.29
N ALA A 34 -3.46 5.97 -0.11
CA ALA A 34 -2.75 4.76 0.31
C ALA A 34 -2.58 4.68 1.83
N GLU A 35 -2.28 5.79 2.51
CA GLU A 35 -2.23 5.84 3.98
C GLU A 35 -3.59 5.53 4.62
N LYS A 36 -4.68 6.07 4.08
CA LYS A 36 -6.05 5.77 4.56
C LYS A 36 -6.45 4.31 4.31
N GLU A 37 -6.06 3.73 3.18
CA GLU A 37 -6.26 2.30 2.91
C GLU A 37 -5.45 1.44 3.89
N PHE A 38 -4.22 1.86 4.21
CA PHE A 38 -3.37 1.19 5.21
C PHE A 38 -3.98 1.25 6.60
N SER A 39 -4.44 2.42 7.05
CA SER A 39 -5.07 2.59 8.36
C SER A 39 -6.40 1.84 8.52
N LYS A 40 -7.01 1.40 7.41
CA LYS A 40 -8.24 0.60 7.42
C LYS A 40 -8.00 -0.89 7.20
N ASP A 41 -6.74 -1.32 7.08
CA ASP A 41 -6.35 -2.71 6.81
C ASP A 41 -7.03 -3.34 5.57
N VAL A 42 -7.43 -2.52 4.59
CA VAL A 42 -8.08 -2.96 3.33
C VAL A 42 -7.11 -2.99 2.15
N LEU A 43 -5.81 -2.88 2.42
CA LEU A 43 -4.77 -2.71 1.42
C LEU A 43 -4.49 -4.04 0.70
N PRO A 44 -4.65 -4.13 -0.63
CA PRO A 44 -4.51 -5.39 -1.37
C PRO A 44 -3.03 -5.73 -1.66
N ILE A 45 -2.16 -5.60 -0.67
CA ILE A 45 -0.72 -5.85 -0.78
C ILE A 45 -0.28 -6.69 0.42
N THR A 46 0.47 -7.76 0.15
CA THR A 46 1.05 -8.63 1.18
C THR A 46 2.57 -8.65 1.07
N VAL A 47 3.26 -8.55 2.21
CA VAL A 47 4.72 -8.64 2.25
C VAL A 47 5.14 -10.11 2.29
N LYS A 48 5.82 -10.58 1.24
CA LYS A 48 6.46 -11.90 1.23
C LYS A 48 7.88 -11.78 1.80
N ARG A 49 8.08 -12.30 3.02
CA ARG A 49 9.41 -12.37 3.64
C ARG A 49 10.12 -13.64 3.17
N GLN A 50 11.28 -13.50 2.54
CA GLN A 50 12.13 -14.63 2.23
C GLN A 50 12.98 -14.95 3.45
N LEU A 51 12.75 -16.12 4.05
CA LEU A 51 13.63 -16.68 5.08
C LEU A 51 14.85 -17.30 4.39
N PRO A 52 16.05 -17.22 4.99
CA PRO A 52 17.22 -17.90 4.45
C PRO A 52 16.92 -19.41 4.41
N LYS A 53 17.14 -20.03 3.25
CA LYS A 53 17.11 -21.50 3.17
C LYS A 53 18.22 -22.02 4.08
N LYS A 54 17.86 -22.82 5.09
CA LYS A 54 18.84 -23.71 5.71
C LYS A 54 19.25 -24.71 4.62
N LEU A 55 20.48 -24.56 4.15
CA LEU A 55 21.17 -25.58 3.37
C LEU A 55 21.49 -26.76 4.29
#